data_AF-A0A5C8IN92-F1
#
_entry.id   AF-A0A5C8IN92-F1
#
_cell.length_a   1.000
_cell.length_b   1.000
_cell.length_c   1.000
_cell.angle_alpha   90.00
_cell.angle_beta   90.00
_cell.angle_gamma   90.00
#
_symmetry.space_group_name_H-M   'P 1'
#
loop_
_entity.id
_entity.type
_entity.pdbx_description
1 polymer ?
#
loop_
_entity_poly.entity_id
_entity_poly.type
_entity_poly.pdbx_seq_one_letter_code
_entity_poly.pdbx_strand_id
1 'polypeptide(L)'
;ERIAQLSSYGVDYLLIIPFTKEFSRITSRTFVTDVLLRAINTKVLVIGYDHRFGKNREGSFEHLKARSQQYGFEVEEIPQQDVDDIAVSSTKIRKALEAGDPATASRYLGRYYSLTSTVEQGQQLGRTIGFPTANLALPEPHKLIPANGVYAVWVQVEEARLSGMMNIGTRPTVNGSKLTLEVHLLDFNGDLYGKTLTVEFVQQLRHEQKFPSLEALQTQLAQDKQDTQKALLPQKDS
;
A
#
# COMPACT_ATOMS: atom_id res chain seq x y z
N GLU A 1 4.77 6.02 -2.50
CA GLU A 1 5.00 4.59 -2.20
C GLU A 1 5.49 3.76 -3.38
N ARG A 2 4.75 3.66 -4.50
CA ARG A 2 5.16 2.86 -5.68
C ARG A 2 6.58 3.22 -6.18
N ILE A 3 6.91 4.51 -6.21
CA ILE A 3 8.24 5.01 -6.59
C ILE A 3 9.32 4.47 -5.65
N ALA A 4 9.11 4.57 -4.33
CA ALA A 4 10.06 4.08 -3.32
C ALA A 4 10.24 2.55 -3.40
N GLN A 5 9.16 1.81 -3.64
CA GLN A 5 9.23 0.35 -3.82
C GLN A 5 10.02 -0.03 -5.07
N LEU A 6 9.77 0.61 -6.21
CA LEU A 6 10.54 0.36 -7.43
C LEU A 6 12.03 0.70 -7.22
N SER A 7 12.31 1.83 -6.56
CA SER A 7 13.68 2.21 -6.21
C SER A 7 14.38 1.17 -5.34
N SER A 8 13.69 0.54 -4.38
CA SER A 8 14.29 -0.53 -3.56
C SER A 8 14.67 -1.81 -4.33
N TYR A 9 14.11 -2.01 -5.52
CA TYR A 9 14.50 -3.10 -6.43
C TYR A 9 15.64 -2.70 -7.40
N GLY A 10 16.25 -1.53 -7.20
CA GLY A 10 17.35 -1.06 -8.04
C GLY A 10 16.91 -0.39 -9.35
N VAL A 11 15.68 0.11 -9.43
CA VAL A 11 15.25 0.93 -10.58
C VAL A 11 15.92 2.30 -10.51
N ASP A 12 16.81 2.59 -11.47
CA ASP A 12 17.54 3.86 -11.56
C ASP A 12 16.64 5.03 -12.00
N TYR A 13 15.76 4.76 -12.98
CA TYR A 13 14.91 5.78 -13.60
C TYR A 13 13.47 5.29 -13.72
N LEU A 14 12.52 6.10 -13.28
CA LEU A 14 11.09 5.87 -13.45
C LEU A 14 10.47 6.95 -14.34
N LEU A 15 10.01 6.55 -15.51
CA LEU A 15 9.33 7.45 -16.46
C LEU A 15 7.82 7.40 -16.21
N ILE A 16 7.27 8.48 -15.65
CA ILE A 16 5.82 8.64 -15.49
C ILE A 16 5.29 9.40 -16.70
N ILE A 17 4.61 8.70 -17.61
CA ILE A 17 4.04 9.28 -18.83
C ILE A 17 2.52 9.43 -18.64
N PRO A 18 1.98 10.66 -18.55
CA PRO A 18 0.54 10.86 -18.50
C PRO A 18 -0.15 10.37 -19.76
N PHE A 19 -1.21 9.58 -19.61
CA PHE A 19 -1.97 9.08 -20.76
C PHE A 19 -2.94 10.15 -21.28
N THR A 20 -2.41 11.13 -22.01
CA THR A 20 -3.21 12.21 -22.61
C THR A 20 -3.85 11.79 -23.93
N LYS A 21 -4.75 12.61 -24.46
CA LYS A 21 -5.36 12.40 -25.77
C LYS A 21 -4.33 12.45 -26.91
N GLU A 22 -3.31 13.28 -26.76
CA GLU A 22 -2.18 13.37 -27.68
C GLU A 22 -1.35 12.10 -27.62
N PHE A 23 -1.02 11.62 -26.41
CA PHE A 23 -0.28 10.38 -26.21
C PHE A 23 -1.02 9.16 -26.76
N SER A 24 -2.34 9.06 -26.56
CA SER A 24 -3.14 7.94 -27.06
C SER A 24 -3.23 7.85 -28.59
N ARG A 25 -2.87 8.93 -29.30
CA ARG A 25 -2.83 9.00 -30.77
C ARG A 25 -1.47 8.60 -31.36
N ILE A 26 -0.45 8.43 -30.53
CA ILE A 26 0.89 8.01 -30.97
C ILE A 26 0.82 6.59 -31.52
N THR A 27 1.30 6.38 -32.75
CA THR A 27 1.38 5.03 -33.34
C THR A 27 2.42 4.17 -32.62
N SER A 28 2.26 2.85 -32.65
CA SER A 28 3.25 1.89 -32.16
C SER A 28 4.65 2.17 -32.72
N ARG A 29 4.75 2.46 -34.02
CA ARG A 29 6.01 2.81 -34.69
C ARG A 29 6.63 4.06 -34.08
N THR A 30 5.87 5.15 -33.97
CA THR A 30 6.34 6.41 -33.38
C THR A 30 6.77 6.22 -31.93
N PHE A 31 6.00 5.44 -31.16
CA PHE A 31 6.35 5.13 -29.77
C PHE A 31 7.69 4.40 -29.68
N VAL A 32 7.92 3.37 -30.51
CA VAL A 32 9.19 2.66 -30.54
C VAL A 32 10.34 3.59 -30.95
N THR A 33 10.21 4.33 -32.05
CA THR A 33 11.33 5.12 -32.57
C THR A 33 11.67 6.32 -31.72
N ASP A 34 10.67 7.06 -31.26
CA ASP A 34 10.90 8.34 -30.59
C ASP A 34 11.05 8.17 -29.08
N VAL A 35 10.28 7.27 -28.46
CA VAL A 35 10.33 7.06 -27.01
C VAL A 35 11.36 6.01 -26.65
N LEU A 36 11.22 4.77 -27.13
CA LEU A 36 12.11 3.67 -26.70
C LEU A 36 13.53 3.83 -27.26
N LEU A 37 13.68 4.10 -28.56
CA LEU A 37 14.99 4.18 -29.19
C LEU A 37 15.67 5.53 -28.99
N ARG A 38 15.02 6.64 -29.36
CA ARG A 38 15.69 7.95 -29.35
C ARG A 38 15.79 8.55 -27.95
N ALA A 39 14.71 8.56 -27.18
CA ALA A 39 14.70 9.21 -25.87
C ALA A 39 15.31 8.32 -24.76
N ILE A 40 14.94 7.04 -24.71
CA ILE A 40 15.39 6.11 -23.66
C ILE A 40 16.67 5.37 -24.06
N ASN A 41 16.92 5.16 -25.35
CA ASN A 41 18.03 4.34 -25.86
C ASN A 41 17.97 2.88 -25.38
N THR A 42 16.76 2.30 -25.40
CA THR A 42 16.49 0.92 -24.98
C THR A 42 17.33 -0.09 -25.76
N LYS A 43 18.00 -0.99 -25.04
CA LYS A 43 18.75 -2.13 -25.60
C LYS A 43 18.06 -3.47 -25.42
N VAL A 44 17.40 -3.64 -24.28
CA VAL A 44 16.57 -4.79 -23.96
C VAL A 44 15.24 -4.26 -23.45
N LEU A 45 14.14 -4.80 -23.96
CA LEU A 45 12.79 -4.45 -23.59
C LEU A 45 12.08 -5.69 -23.04
N VAL A 46 11.71 -5.65 -21.76
CA VAL A 46 10.93 -6.72 -21.10
C VAL A 46 9.47 -6.27 -20.99
N ILE A 47 8.53 -7.09 -21.50
CA ILE A 47 7.09 -6.79 -21.47
C ILE A 47 6.26 -8.03 -21.11
N GLY A 48 5.07 -7.85 -20.55
CA GLY A 48 4.11 -8.95 -20.32
C GLY A 48 3.42 -9.41 -21.60
N TYR A 49 2.97 -10.66 -21.64
CA TYR A 49 2.29 -11.27 -22.79
C TYR A 49 1.05 -10.49 -23.31
N ASP A 50 0.32 -9.86 -22.39
CA ASP A 50 -0.89 -9.08 -22.68
C ASP A 50 -0.59 -7.62 -23.04
N HIS A 51 0.70 -7.25 -23.07
CA HIS A 51 1.12 -5.87 -23.31
C HIS A 51 0.68 -5.41 -24.70
N ARG A 52 0.02 -4.25 -24.75
CA ARG A 52 -0.38 -3.57 -25.97
C ARG A 52 -0.07 -2.08 -25.86
N PHE A 53 0.40 -1.50 -26.96
CA PHE A 53 0.82 -0.11 -27.00
C PHE A 53 0.51 0.52 -28.37
N GLY A 54 0.67 1.84 -28.45
CA GLY A 54 0.34 2.61 -29.64
C GLY A 54 -1.17 2.79 -29.85
N LYS A 55 -1.50 3.65 -30.82
CA LYS A 55 -2.86 3.99 -31.20
C LYS A 55 -3.68 2.73 -31.48
N ASN A 56 -4.88 2.66 -30.91
CA ASN A 56 -5.79 1.52 -31.06
C ASN A 56 -5.17 0.16 -30.68
N ARG A 57 -4.15 0.13 -29.79
CA ARG A 57 -3.49 -1.11 -29.33
C ARG A 57 -2.84 -1.92 -30.46
N GLU A 58 -2.38 -1.25 -31.52
CA GLU A 58 -1.77 -1.88 -32.70
C GLU A 58 -0.39 -2.50 -32.45
N GLY A 59 0.27 -2.12 -31.35
CA GLY A 59 1.54 -2.69 -30.92
C GLY A 59 1.34 -3.91 -30.02
N SER A 60 2.13 -4.95 -30.26
CA SER A 60 2.17 -6.21 -29.50
C SER A 60 3.60 -6.73 -29.37
N PHE A 61 3.82 -7.77 -28.56
CA PHE A 61 5.11 -8.48 -28.53
C PHE A 61 5.52 -8.97 -29.92
N GLU A 62 4.62 -9.62 -30.67
CA GLU A 62 4.88 -10.07 -32.05
C GLU A 62 5.33 -8.93 -32.98
N HIS A 63 4.71 -7.74 -32.84
CA HIS A 63 5.12 -6.56 -33.61
C HIS A 63 6.58 -6.19 -33.31
N LEU A 64 6.94 -6.14 -32.02
CA LEU A 64 8.28 -5.79 -31.56
C LEU A 64 9.29 -6.86 -31.98
N LYS A 65 8.97 -8.15 -31.80
CA LYS A 65 9.85 -9.27 -32.12
C LYS A 65 10.18 -9.32 -33.62
N ALA A 66 9.17 -9.17 -34.47
CA ALA A 66 9.34 -9.16 -35.93
C ALA A 66 10.23 -8.01 -36.44
N ARG A 67 10.41 -6.94 -35.64
CA ARG A 67 11.21 -5.76 -36.00
C ARG A 67 12.39 -5.52 -35.07
N SER A 68 12.67 -6.44 -34.15
CA SER A 68 13.73 -6.33 -33.14
C SER A 68 15.11 -6.10 -33.79
N GLN A 69 15.43 -6.87 -34.85
CA GLN A 69 16.65 -6.69 -35.64
C GLN A 69 16.73 -5.32 -36.32
N GLN A 70 15.60 -4.83 -36.87
CA GLN A 70 15.55 -3.51 -37.52
C GLN A 70 15.75 -2.37 -36.51
N TYR A 71 15.20 -2.53 -35.31
CA TYR A 71 15.25 -1.50 -34.28
C TYR A 71 16.51 -1.57 -33.41
N GLY A 72 17.27 -2.66 -33.47
CA GLY A 72 18.53 -2.81 -32.74
C GLY A 72 18.36 -2.96 -31.23
N PHE A 73 17.25 -3.57 -30.79
CA PHE A 73 17.02 -3.93 -29.39
C PHE A 73 16.43 -5.34 -29.26
N GLU A 74 16.70 -5.97 -28.13
CA GLU A 74 16.18 -7.29 -27.76
C GLU A 74 14.84 -7.17 -27.04
N VAL A 75 13.97 -8.16 -27.22
CA VAL A 75 12.65 -8.18 -26.59
C VAL A 75 12.45 -9.50 -25.89
N GLU A 76 12.12 -9.42 -24.61
CA GLU A 76 11.79 -10.54 -23.75
C GLU A 76 10.32 -10.44 -23.32
N GLU A 77 9.63 -11.56 -23.35
CA GLU A 77 8.24 -11.67 -22.91
C GLU A 77 8.18 -12.35 -21.55
N ILE A 78 7.46 -11.73 -20.61
CA ILE A 78 7.07 -12.36 -19.36
C ILE A 78 5.85 -13.26 -19.66
N PRO A 79 5.93 -14.57 -19.38
CA PRO A 79 4.87 -15.54 -19.67
C PRO A 79 3.51 -15.15 -19.10
N GLN A 80 2.44 -15.61 -19.77
CA GLN A 80 1.06 -15.43 -19.30
C GLN A 80 0.86 -15.90 -17.86
N GLN A 81 1.38 -17.08 -17.53
CA GLN A 81 1.24 -17.66 -16.20
C GLN A 81 1.76 -16.72 -15.12
N ASP A 82 2.93 -16.11 -15.33
CA ASP A 82 3.53 -15.20 -14.35
C ASP A 82 2.70 -13.92 -14.19
N VAL A 83 2.18 -13.38 -15.30
CA VAL A 83 1.31 -12.18 -15.28
C VAL A 83 -0.03 -12.49 -14.59
N ASP A 84 -0.64 -13.64 -14.90
CA ASP A 84 -1.87 -14.10 -14.28
C ASP A 84 -1.68 -14.35 -12.77
N ASP A 85 -0.57 -14.96 -12.37
CA ASP A 85 -0.23 -15.19 -10.95
C ASP A 85 -0.06 -13.87 -10.18
N ILE A 86 0.54 -12.84 -10.80
CA ILE A 86 0.64 -11.49 -10.22
C ILE A 86 -0.73 -10.82 -10.10
N ALA A 87 -1.58 -10.91 -11.13
CA ALA A 87 -2.92 -10.32 -11.13
C ALA A 87 -3.83 -11.00 -10.09
N VAL A 88 -3.76 -12.32 -10.00
CA VAL A 88 -4.42 -13.13 -8.97
C VAL A 88 -3.93 -12.72 -7.59
N SER A 89 -2.62 -12.54 -7.40
CA SER A 89 -2.04 -12.07 -6.13
C SER A 89 -2.58 -10.70 -5.74
N SER A 90 -2.67 -9.75 -6.68
CA SER A 90 -3.25 -8.42 -6.43
C SER A 90 -4.71 -8.48 -5.97
N THR A 91 -5.50 -9.35 -6.60
CA THR A 91 -6.90 -9.59 -6.22
C THR A 91 -7.01 -10.24 -4.84
N LYS A 92 -6.16 -11.24 -4.55
CA LYS A 92 -6.10 -11.91 -3.25
C LYS A 92 -5.67 -10.96 -2.13
N ILE A 93 -4.69 -10.09 -2.38
CA ILE A 93 -4.24 -9.05 -1.45
C ILE A 93 -5.42 -8.12 -1.10
N ARG A 94 -6.14 -7.62 -2.10
CA ARG A 94 -7.30 -6.75 -1.88
C ARG A 94 -8.35 -7.44 -1.01
N LYS A 95 -8.75 -8.66 -1.38
CA LYS A 95 -9.74 -9.45 -0.63
C LYS A 95 -9.30 -9.72 0.81
N ALA A 96 -8.02 -10.03 1.02
CA ALA A 96 -7.48 -10.25 2.35
C ALA A 96 -7.57 -8.99 3.22
N LEU A 97 -7.18 -7.83 2.69
CA LEU A 97 -7.27 -6.55 3.42
C LEU A 97 -8.73 -6.14 3.70
N GLU A 98 -9.63 -6.34 2.73
CA GLU A 98 -11.07 -6.11 2.88
C GLU A 98 -11.73 -7.05 3.90
N ALA A 99 -11.14 -8.23 4.12
CA ALA A 99 -11.56 -9.17 5.16
C ALA A 99 -10.88 -8.93 6.52
N GLY A 100 -9.96 -7.96 6.61
CA GLY A 100 -9.20 -7.70 7.84
C GLY A 100 -8.05 -8.68 8.08
N ASP A 101 -7.51 -9.32 7.04
CA ASP A 101 -6.39 -10.27 7.12
C ASP A 101 -5.11 -9.69 6.48
N PRO A 102 -4.41 -8.76 7.17
CA PRO A 102 -3.17 -8.19 6.67
C PRO A 102 -2.02 -9.22 6.65
N ALA A 103 -2.08 -10.29 7.44
CA ALA A 103 -1.05 -11.34 7.45
C ALA A 103 -1.03 -12.09 6.11
N THR A 104 -2.20 -12.47 5.59
CA THR A 104 -2.31 -13.06 4.25
C THR A 104 -1.88 -12.10 3.15
N ALA A 105 -2.30 -10.83 3.22
CA ALA A 105 -1.84 -9.81 2.28
C ALA A 105 -0.30 -9.70 2.28
N SER A 106 0.32 -9.74 3.46
CA SER A 106 1.77 -9.62 3.62
C SER A 106 2.53 -10.80 3.00
N ARG A 107 1.98 -12.02 3.11
CA ARG A 107 2.55 -13.22 2.46
C ARG A 107 2.62 -13.07 0.93
N TYR A 108 1.57 -12.53 0.31
CA TYR A 108 1.58 -12.27 -1.14
C TYR A 108 2.45 -11.07 -1.53
N LEU A 109 2.57 -10.06 -0.66
CA LEU A 109 3.37 -8.85 -0.92
C LEU A 109 4.87 -9.04 -0.66
N GLY A 110 5.27 -10.06 0.12
CA GLY A 110 6.63 -10.23 0.63
C GLY A 110 7.03 -9.17 1.67
N ARG A 111 6.09 -8.38 2.18
CA ARG A 111 6.27 -7.31 3.16
C ARG A 111 4.94 -6.96 3.81
N TYR A 112 4.96 -6.23 4.92
CA TYR A 112 3.73 -5.70 5.51
C TYR A 112 3.03 -4.71 4.58
N TYR A 113 1.70 -4.80 4.52
CA TYR A 113 0.90 -3.76 3.88
C TYR A 113 1.03 -2.47 4.70
N SER A 114 1.23 -1.33 4.06
CA SER A 114 1.43 -0.07 4.77
C SER A 114 0.54 1.08 4.27
N LEU A 115 0.25 2.02 5.17
CA LEU A 115 -0.41 3.29 4.91
C LEU A 115 0.47 4.43 5.40
N THR A 116 0.70 5.44 4.57
CA THR A 116 1.41 6.65 4.97
C THR A 116 0.44 7.82 5.06
N SER A 117 0.41 8.52 6.19
CA SER A 117 -0.49 9.66 6.38
C SER A 117 0.03 10.66 7.43
N THR A 118 -0.46 11.89 7.35
CA THR A 118 -0.14 12.96 8.28
C THR A 118 -1.05 12.88 9.51
N VAL A 119 -0.48 13.17 10.68
CA VAL A 119 -1.22 13.23 11.94
C VAL A 119 -2.00 14.54 12.04
N GLU A 120 -3.31 14.42 12.28
CA GLU A 120 -4.24 15.52 12.47
C GLU A 120 -4.69 15.62 13.93
N GLN A 121 -5.23 16.80 14.29
CA GLN A 121 -5.94 16.94 15.56
C GLN A 121 -7.26 16.19 15.54
N GLY A 122 -7.47 15.34 16.55
CA GLY A 122 -8.77 14.75 16.85
C GLY A 122 -9.25 15.09 18.27
N GLN A 123 -10.18 14.30 18.79
CA GLN A 123 -10.86 14.59 20.06
C GLN A 123 -10.02 14.33 21.32
N GLN A 124 -8.85 13.69 21.17
CA GLN A 124 -7.92 13.41 22.27
C GLN A 124 -8.52 12.61 23.45
N LEU A 125 -9.66 11.94 23.26
CA LEU A 125 -10.32 11.09 24.27
C LEU A 125 -9.38 10.02 24.84
N GLY A 126 -8.53 9.43 24.01
CA GLY A 126 -7.54 8.45 24.47
C GLY A 126 -6.62 8.97 25.58
N ARG A 127 -6.31 10.28 25.60
CA ARG A 127 -5.47 10.90 26.64
C ARG A 127 -6.10 10.83 28.03
N THR A 128 -7.43 10.96 28.13
CA THR A 128 -8.12 10.96 29.43
C THR A 128 -8.16 9.58 30.09
N ILE A 129 -7.88 8.52 29.32
CA ILE A 129 -7.92 7.13 29.75
C ILE A 129 -6.58 6.41 29.70
N GLY A 130 -5.48 7.14 29.49
CA GLY A 130 -4.12 6.57 29.47
C GLY A 130 -3.71 5.91 28.14
N PHE A 131 -4.49 6.07 27.07
CA PHE A 131 -4.20 5.54 25.73
C PHE A 131 -4.19 6.67 24.68
N PRO A 132 -3.22 7.62 24.73
CA PRO A 132 -3.14 8.72 23.77
C PRO A 132 -3.08 8.21 22.32
N THR A 133 -4.01 8.65 21.48
CA THR A 133 -4.04 8.30 20.05
C THR A 133 -3.66 9.49 19.16
N ALA A 134 -2.93 9.21 18.09
CA ALA A 134 -2.75 10.08 16.94
C ALA A 134 -3.82 9.78 15.90
N ASN A 135 -4.53 10.80 15.42
CA ASN A 135 -5.51 10.64 14.36
C ASN A 135 -4.78 10.83 13.03
N LEU A 136 -4.96 9.92 12.09
CA LEU A 136 -4.34 10.02 10.77
C LEU A 136 -5.35 10.59 9.77
N ALA A 137 -4.89 11.51 8.93
CA ALA A 137 -5.65 11.93 7.77
C ALA A 137 -6.03 10.71 6.91
N LEU A 138 -7.16 10.77 6.22
CA LEU A 138 -7.48 9.72 5.26
C LEU A 138 -6.45 9.79 4.12
N PRO A 139 -5.86 8.64 3.74
CA PRO A 139 -4.94 8.60 2.61
C PRO A 139 -5.67 8.92 1.30
N GLU A 140 -4.92 9.08 0.21
CA GLU A 140 -5.49 9.35 -1.11
C GLU A 140 -6.64 8.39 -1.47
N PRO A 141 -7.68 8.83 -2.22
CA PRO A 141 -8.89 8.05 -2.47
C PRO A 141 -8.69 6.64 -3.06
N HIS A 142 -7.56 6.40 -3.71
CA HIS A 142 -7.23 5.12 -4.35
C HIS A 142 -6.46 4.16 -3.42
N LYS A 143 -6.08 4.61 -2.23
CA LYS A 143 -5.39 3.78 -1.25
C LYS A 143 -6.40 2.90 -0.54
N LEU A 144 -6.20 1.59 -0.62
CA LEU A 144 -7.03 0.62 0.07
C LEU A 144 -6.79 0.72 1.58
N ILE A 145 -7.86 0.89 2.34
CA ILE A 145 -7.80 0.85 3.81
C ILE A 145 -8.30 -0.54 4.23
N PRO A 146 -7.59 -1.27 5.12
CA PRO A 146 -8.06 -2.54 5.65
C PRO A 146 -9.45 -2.41 6.30
N ALA A 147 -10.13 -3.54 6.48
CA ALA A 147 -11.44 -3.59 7.13
C ALA A 147 -11.46 -2.87 8.49
N ASN A 148 -12.64 -2.49 8.95
CA ASN A 148 -12.77 -1.94 10.30
C ASN A 148 -12.34 -2.95 11.37
N GLY A 149 -11.61 -2.47 12.37
CA GLY A 149 -11.08 -3.28 13.46
C GLY A 149 -9.86 -2.68 14.13
N VAL A 150 -9.33 -3.43 15.08
CA VAL A 150 -8.10 -3.11 15.80
C VAL A 150 -6.98 -4.02 15.32
N TYR A 151 -5.83 -3.43 15.04
CA TYR A 151 -4.68 -4.08 14.44
C TYR A 151 -3.41 -3.84 15.25
N ALA A 152 -2.59 -4.88 15.36
CA ALA A 152 -1.19 -4.75 15.74
C ALA A 152 -0.40 -4.22 14.53
N VAL A 153 0.35 -3.14 14.73
CA VAL A 153 1.06 -2.44 13.67
C VAL A 153 2.48 -2.06 14.09
N TRP A 154 3.37 -1.99 13.10
CA TRP A 154 4.59 -1.20 13.22
C TRP A 154 4.33 0.21 12.69
N VAL A 155 4.95 1.21 13.32
CA VAL A 155 4.80 2.61 12.91
C VAL A 155 6.18 3.23 12.76
N GLN A 156 6.48 3.67 11.54
CA GLN A 156 7.67 4.47 11.27
C GLN A 156 7.36 5.93 11.65
N VAL A 157 8.16 6.47 12.56
CA VAL A 157 8.16 7.87 12.99
C VAL A 157 9.58 8.38 12.80
N GLU A 158 9.80 9.19 11.77
CA GLU A 158 11.16 9.65 11.38
C GLU A 158 12.09 8.43 11.20
N GLU A 159 13.18 8.32 11.97
CA GLU A 159 14.13 7.21 11.91
C GLU A 159 13.75 6.02 12.82
N ALA A 160 12.76 6.19 13.71
CA ALA A 160 12.36 5.17 14.66
C ALA A 160 11.20 4.31 14.15
N ARG A 161 11.27 3.00 14.39
CA ARG A 161 10.17 2.06 14.17
C ARG A 161 9.61 1.62 15.51
N LEU A 162 8.35 1.95 15.77
CA LEU A 162 7.68 1.77 17.06
C LEU A 162 6.51 0.80 16.94
N SER A 163 6.20 0.08 18.02
CA SER A 163 5.01 -0.75 18.11
C SER A 163 3.78 0.11 18.36
N GLY A 164 2.67 -0.24 17.71
CA GLY A 164 1.42 0.48 17.87
C GLY A 164 0.18 -0.37 17.71
N MET A 165 -0.93 0.18 18.19
CA MET A 165 -2.28 -0.32 17.98
C MET A 165 -3.00 0.63 17.05
N MET A 166 -3.48 0.12 15.92
CA MET A 166 -4.26 0.89 14.96
C MET A 166 -5.73 0.52 15.09
N ASN A 167 -6.59 1.52 15.28
CA ASN A 167 -8.03 1.40 15.19
C ASN A 167 -8.51 2.01 13.87
N ILE A 168 -9.14 1.18 13.04
CA ILE A 168 -9.87 1.60 11.85
C ILE A 168 -11.35 1.49 12.17
N GLY A 169 -12.04 2.62 12.15
CA GLY A 169 -13.42 2.64 12.60
C GLY A 169 -14.30 3.66 11.94
N THR A 170 -15.58 3.67 12.32
CA THR A 170 -16.55 4.63 11.77
C THR A 170 -17.20 5.47 12.86
N ARG A 171 -17.13 6.78 12.68
CA ARG A 171 -17.76 7.75 13.58
C ARG A 171 -19.09 8.24 12.98
N PRO A 172 -20.20 8.18 13.73
CA PRO A 172 -21.43 8.87 13.34
C PRO A 172 -21.20 10.40 13.28
N THR A 173 -21.69 11.04 12.23
CA THR A 173 -21.65 12.49 12.01
C THR A 173 -23.02 12.98 11.54
N VAL A 174 -23.26 14.29 11.59
CA VAL A 174 -24.54 14.90 11.19
C VAL A 174 -24.94 14.55 9.75
N ASN A 175 -23.95 14.32 8.86
CA ASN A 175 -24.16 14.04 7.44
C ASN A 175 -23.83 12.58 7.04
N GLY A 176 -23.83 11.64 7.98
CA GLY A 176 -23.53 10.22 7.72
C GLY A 176 -22.46 9.66 8.64
N SER A 177 -21.74 8.62 8.23
CA SER A 177 -20.58 8.09 8.98
C SER A 177 -19.26 8.55 8.33
N LYS A 178 -18.26 8.86 9.15
CA LYS A 178 -16.90 9.19 8.71
C LYS A 178 -15.94 8.09 9.15
N LEU A 179 -15.14 7.58 8.21
CA LEU A 179 -14.04 6.66 8.51
C LEU A 179 -12.96 7.39 9.32
N THR A 180 -12.45 6.74 10.35
CA THR A 180 -11.41 7.26 11.25
C THR A 180 -10.26 6.27 11.37
N LEU A 181 -9.05 6.80 11.37
CA LEU A 181 -7.80 6.08 11.51
C LEU A 181 -7.09 6.61 12.76
N GLU A 182 -7.01 5.80 13.81
CA GLU A 182 -6.42 6.22 15.09
C GLU A 182 -5.32 5.25 15.49
N VAL A 183 -4.11 5.75 15.78
CA VAL A 183 -2.99 4.92 16.21
C VAL A 183 -2.51 5.29 17.61
N HIS A 184 -2.36 4.31 18.47
CA HIS A 184 -1.73 4.44 19.79
C HIS A 184 -0.35 3.78 19.75
N LEU A 185 0.71 4.53 20.02
CA LEU A 185 2.07 4.03 20.12
C LEU A 185 2.35 3.57 21.55
N LEU A 186 2.81 2.33 21.74
CA LEU A 186 2.79 1.66 23.05
C LEU A 186 3.74 2.25 24.09
N ASP A 187 4.89 2.78 23.64
CA ASP A 187 5.99 3.27 24.49
C ASP A 187 6.54 4.60 23.94
N PHE A 188 5.66 5.44 23.40
CA PHE A 188 6.03 6.75 22.85
C PHE A 188 5.45 7.88 23.70
N ASN A 189 6.30 8.88 23.98
CA ASN A 189 5.86 10.13 24.57
C ASN A 189 6.43 11.29 23.75
N GLY A 190 5.55 12.15 23.26
CA GLY A 190 5.92 13.27 22.39
C GLY A 190 4.74 13.79 21.59
N ASP A 191 4.99 14.86 20.83
CA ASP A 191 4.02 15.40 19.89
C ASP A 191 4.25 14.84 18.48
N LEU A 192 3.16 14.35 17.87
CA LEU A 192 3.13 13.80 16.52
C LEU A 192 2.36 14.71 15.56
N TYR A 193 1.71 15.77 16.02
CA TYR A 193 0.89 16.62 15.16
C TYR A 193 1.69 17.17 13.98
N GLY A 194 1.10 17.07 12.78
CA GLY A 194 1.73 17.50 11.53
C GLY A 194 2.86 16.57 11.03
N LYS A 195 3.28 15.57 11.80
CA LYS A 195 4.25 14.58 11.33
C LYS A 195 3.58 13.57 10.40
N THR A 196 4.36 13.03 9.46
CA THR A 196 3.94 11.92 8.60
C THR A 196 4.37 10.61 9.23
N LEU A 197 3.43 9.68 9.37
CA LEU A 197 3.67 8.33 9.86
C LEU A 197 3.43 7.31 8.75
N THR A 198 4.24 6.26 8.73
CA THR A 198 3.95 5.06 7.92
C THR A 198 3.57 3.92 8.86
N VAL A 199 2.33 3.45 8.75
CA VAL A 199 1.76 2.37 9.54
C VAL A 199 1.80 1.08 8.73
N GLU A 200 2.43 0.04 9.26
CA GLU A 200 2.57 -1.28 8.66
C GLU A 200 1.71 -2.29 9.41
N PHE A 201 0.77 -2.92 8.71
CA PHE A 201 -0.21 -3.82 9.29
C PHE A 201 0.35 -5.24 9.45
N VAL A 202 0.37 -5.74 10.68
CA VAL A 202 0.88 -7.08 11.00
C VAL A 202 -0.27 -8.07 11.16
N GLN A 203 -1.20 -7.79 12.06
CA GLN A 203 -2.27 -8.71 12.42
C GLN A 203 -3.52 -7.95 12.88
N GLN A 204 -4.71 -8.45 12.53
CA GLN A 204 -5.95 -8.01 13.16
C GLN A 204 -6.13 -8.69 14.50
N LEU A 205 -6.39 -7.88 15.53
CA LEU A 205 -6.63 -8.34 16.89
C LEU A 205 -8.11 -8.63 17.11
N ARG A 206 -8.98 -7.74 16.63
CA ARG A 206 -10.44 -7.88 16.76
C ARG A 206 -11.19 -6.92 15.84
N HIS A 207 -12.49 -7.18 15.65
CA HIS A 207 -13.41 -6.23 15.03
C HIS A 207 -13.73 -5.03 15.96
N GLU A 208 -14.34 -3.99 15.39
CA GLU A 208 -14.93 -2.90 16.17
C GLU A 208 -16.03 -3.43 17.09
N GLN A 209 -16.09 -2.91 18.31
CA GLN A 209 -17.13 -3.23 19.27
C GLN A 209 -17.48 -1.98 20.08
N LYS A 210 -18.73 -1.92 20.56
CA LYS A 210 -19.19 -0.87 21.47
C LYS A 210 -18.91 -1.30 22.90
N PHE A 211 -18.50 -0.34 23.73
CA PHE A 211 -18.26 -0.58 25.14
C PHE A 211 -19.38 0.05 25.99
N PRO A 212 -19.86 -0.67 27.03
CA PRO A 212 -20.93 -0.16 27.89
C PRO A 212 -20.46 0.92 28.88
N SER A 213 -19.16 1.01 29.15
CA SER A 213 -18.57 2.03 30.02
C SER A 213 -17.14 2.38 29.61
N LEU A 214 -16.61 3.44 30.21
CA LEU A 214 -15.22 3.85 30.02
C LEU A 214 -14.23 2.83 30.62
N GLU A 215 -14.56 2.20 31.76
CA GLU A 215 -13.70 1.17 32.36
C GLU A 215 -13.65 -0.09 31.48
N ALA A 216 -14.77 -0.46 30.86
CA ALA A 216 -14.80 -1.59 29.92
C ALA A 216 -13.91 -1.33 28.69
N LEU A 217 -13.93 -0.10 28.17
CA LEU A 217 -13.03 0.32 27.08
C LEU A 217 -11.55 0.25 27.53
N GLN A 218 -11.22 0.81 28.69
CA GLN A 218 -9.84 0.79 29.22
C GLN A 218 -9.32 -0.65 29.40
N THR A 219 -10.15 -1.53 29.95
CA THR A 219 -9.80 -2.95 30.16
C THR A 219 -9.51 -3.63 28.83
N GLN A 220 -10.33 -3.40 27.82
CA GLN A 220 -10.10 -3.95 26.49
C GLN A 220 -8.83 -3.37 25.83
N LEU A 221 -8.58 -2.07 25.95
CA LEU A 221 -7.37 -1.46 25.39
C LEU A 221 -6.09 -1.99 26.05
N ALA A 222 -6.13 -2.31 27.34
CA ALA A 222 -5.02 -2.97 28.04
C ALA A 222 -4.77 -4.38 27.50
N GLN A 223 -5.84 -5.13 27.19
CA GLN A 223 -5.74 -6.44 26.55
C GLN A 223 -5.19 -6.33 25.12
N ASP A 224 -5.72 -5.39 24.32
CA ASP A 224 -5.27 -5.11 22.96
C ASP A 224 -3.77 -4.75 22.94
N LYS A 225 -3.26 -4.03 23.98
CA LYS A 225 -1.84 -3.71 24.14
C LYS A 225 -1.00 -4.97 24.34
N GLN A 226 -1.43 -5.89 25.20
CA GLN A 226 -0.73 -7.15 25.42
C GLN A 226 -0.73 -8.02 24.17
N ASP A 227 -1.85 -8.09 23.46
CA ASP A 227 -1.95 -8.90 22.25
C ASP A 227 -1.17 -8.29 21.09
N THR A 228 -1.08 -6.97 21.00
CA THR A 228 -0.14 -6.27 20.12
C THR A 228 1.29 -6.67 20.40
N GLN A 229 1.72 -6.62 21.66
CA GLN A 229 3.09 -7.00 22.02
C GLN A 229 3.39 -8.44 21.60
N LYS A 230 2.45 -9.38 21.81
CA LYS A 230 2.60 -10.78 21.38
C LYS A 230 2.65 -10.91 19.86
N ALA A 231 1.77 -10.24 19.12
CA ALA A 231 1.69 -10.31 17.67
C ALA A 231 2.94 -9.75 16.97
N LEU A 232 3.66 -8.84 17.63
CA LEU A 232 4.88 -8.21 17.11
C LEU A 232 6.17 -8.92 17.57
N LEU A 233 6.09 -9.94 18.42
CA LEU A 233 7.26 -10.77 18.73
C LEU A 233 7.70 -11.53 17.47
N PRO A 234 9.02 -11.74 17.27
CA PRO A 234 9.50 -12.60 16.21
C PRO A 234 8.90 -14.00 16.40
N GLN A 235 8.13 -14.46 15.42
CA GLN A 235 7.68 -15.84 15.43
C GLN A 235 8.92 -16.72 15.31
N LYS A 236 9.11 -17.63 16.27
CA LYS A 236 10.12 -18.67 16.14
C LYS A 236 9.67 -19.53 14.97
N ASP A 237 10.41 -19.46 13.86
CA ASP A 237 10.25 -20.39 12.76
C ASP A 237 10.34 -21.82 13.31
N SER A 238 9.26 -22.57 13.17
CA SER A 238 9.15 -23.99 13.51
C SER A 238 9.28 -24.84 12.26
#